data_AF-Q7MLP3-F1
#
_entry.id   AF-Q7MLP3-F1
#
_cell.length_a   1.000
_cell.length_b   1.000
_cell.length_c   1.000
_cell.angle_alpha   90.00
_cell.angle_beta   90.00
_cell.angle_gamma   90.00
#
_symmetry.space_group_name_H-M   'P 1'
#
loop_
_entity.id
_entity.type
_entity.pdbx_description
1 polymer ?
#
loop_
_entity_poly.entity_id
_entity_poly.type
_entity_poly.pdbx_seq_one_letter_code
_entity_poly.pdbx_strand_id
1 'polypeptide(L)' 'MGHGRLAECQAESISLNKWHSRWTRGLEDDELSVVVFPSINEEGVVLFPDEFDFELKKQAAKR' A
#
# COMPACT_ATOMS: atom_id res chain seq x y z
N MET A 1 28.25 2.58 1.48
CA MET A 1 26.92 2.73 2.11
C MET A 1 26.13 3.69 1.22
N GLY A 2 25.10 3.20 0.52
CA GLY A 2 24.46 3.90 -0.60
C GLY A 2 23.71 5.16 -0.18
N HIS A 3 24.22 6.32 -0.59
CA HIS A 3 23.52 7.60 -0.52
C HIS A 3 22.66 7.80 -1.77
N GLY A 4 21.46 8.39 -1.62
CA GLY A 4 20.98 9.38 -2.59
C GLY A 4 19.84 9.05 -3.55
N ARG A 5 18.91 8.13 -3.24
CA ARG A 5 17.63 8.06 -3.99
C ARG A 5 16.39 8.35 -3.14
N LEU A 6 16.40 7.95 -1.87
CA LEU A 6 15.26 8.17 -0.98
C LEU A 6 15.11 9.62 -0.53
N ALA A 7 16.19 10.41 -0.47
CA ALA A 7 16.14 11.81 -0.03
C ALA A 7 15.39 12.73 -1.02
N GLU A 8 15.25 12.31 -2.28
CA GLU A 8 14.50 13.02 -3.32
C GLU A 8 13.13 12.36 -3.58
N CYS A 9 12.81 11.23 -2.94
CA CYS A 9 11.51 10.59 -3.08
C CYS A 9 10.46 11.34 -2.26
N GLN A 10 9.55 12.02 -2.95
CA GLN A 10 8.35 12.57 -2.34
C GLN A 10 7.25 11.50 -2.33
N ALA A 11 6.57 11.36 -1.19
CA ALA A 11 5.40 10.49 -1.11
C ALA A 11 4.28 11.04 -2.02
N GLU A 12 3.78 10.21 -2.91
CA GLU A 12 2.64 10.54 -3.77
C GLU A 12 1.39 9.82 -3.31
N SER A 13 0.26 10.51 -3.39
CA SER A 13 -1.03 9.89 -3.13
C SER A 13 -1.44 8.99 -4.29
N ILE A 14 -1.96 7.82 -3.95
CA ILE A 14 -2.59 6.90 -4.88
C ILE A 14 -4.09 6.92 -4.69
N SER A 15 -4.85 6.94 -5.79
CA SER A 15 -6.30 6.77 -5.74
C SER A 15 -6.69 5.30 -5.60
N LEU A 16 -7.81 5.01 -4.93
CA LEU A 16 -8.31 3.64 -4.79
C LEU A 16 -8.53 2.95 -6.15
N ASN A 17 -9.01 3.69 -7.17
CA ASN A 17 -9.15 3.13 -8.52
C ASN A 17 -7.80 2.65 -9.11
N LYS A 18 -6.72 3.41 -8.90
CA LYS A 18 -5.38 2.98 -9.33
C LYS A 18 -4.89 1.79 -8.51
N TRP A 19 -5.19 1.77 -7.21
CA TRP A 19 -4.88 0.63 -6.34
C TRP A 19 -5.50 -0.66 -6.91
N HIS A 20 -6.83 -0.69 -6.99
CA HIS A 20 -7.60 -1.85 -7.42
C HIS A 20 -7.29 -2.34 -8.84
N SER A 21 -6.95 -1.43 -9.76
CA SER A 21 -6.76 -1.79 -11.18
C SER A 21 -5.31 -2.09 -11.57
N ARG A 22 -4.32 -1.66 -10.78
CA ARG A 22 -2.91 -1.78 -11.16
C ARG A 22 -2.01 -2.27 -10.03
N TRP A 23 -2.15 -1.75 -8.82
CA TRP A 23 -1.19 -2.03 -7.75
C TRP A 23 -1.39 -3.39 -7.11
N THR A 24 -2.63 -3.82 -6.87
CA THR A 24 -2.90 -5.14 -6.27
C THR A 24 -2.23 -6.24 -7.09
N ARG A 25 -2.59 -6.34 -8.38
CA ARG A 25 -2.02 -7.32 -9.30
C ARG A 25 -0.51 -7.13 -9.52
N GLY A 26 -0.05 -5.90 -9.73
CA GLY A 26 1.37 -5.65 -10.02
C GLY A 26 2.28 -6.07 -8.86
N LEU A 27 1.87 -5.77 -7.63
CA LEU A 27 2.62 -6.16 -6.44
C LEU A 27 2.57 -7.67 -6.18
N GLU A 28 1.44 -8.33 -6.49
CA GLU A 28 1.34 -9.80 -6.44
C GLU A 28 2.28 -10.46 -7.45
N ASP A 29 2.27 -9.99 -8.71
CA ASP A 29 3.13 -10.49 -9.79
C ASP A 29 4.63 -10.29 -9.46
N ASP A 30 4.95 -9.23 -8.69
CA ASP A 30 6.31 -8.91 -8.22
C ASP A 30 6.67 -9.58 -6.86
N GLU A 31 5.77 -10.40 -6.28
CA GLU A 31 5.94 -11.06 -4.97
C GLU A 31 6.23 -10.09 -3.81
N LEU A 32 5.62 -8.90 -3.83
CA LEU A 32 5.81 -7.85 -2.83
C LEU A 32 4.67 -7.81 -1.79
N SER A 33 5.02 -7.45 -0.56
CA SER A 33 4.07 -7.19 0.53
C SER A 33 3.90 -5.68 0.80
N VAL A 34 2.78 -5.32 1.42
CA VAL A 34 2.41 -3.95 1.76
C VAL A 34 2.56 -3.74 3.26
N VAL A 35 3.29 -2.71 3.67
CA VAL A 35 3.35 -2.28 5.08
C VAL A 35 2.35 -1.16 5.29
N VAL A 36 1.40 -1.36 6.19
CA VAL A 36 0.30 -0.43 6.48
C VAL A 36 0.46 0.11 7.89
N PHE A 37 0.46 1.43 8.03
CA PHE A 37 0.44 2.13 9.31
C PHE A 37 -0.94 2.78 9.48
N PRO A 38 -1.91 2.10 10.12
CA PRO A 38 -3.27 2.60 10.26
C PRO A 38 -3.38 3.82 11.20
N SER A 39 -2.40 4.00 12.08
CA SER A 39 -2.28 5.11 13.02
C SER A 39 -0.80 5.45 13.23
N ILE A 40 -0.50 6.71 13.55
CA ILE A 40 0.87 7.20 13.72
C ILE A 40 1.58 6.64 14.97
N ASN A 41 0.80 6.09 15.90
CA ASN A 41 1.29 5.57 17.19
C ASN A 41 1.19 4.04 17.30
N GLU A 42 0.74 3.37 16.26
CA GLU A 42 0.51 1.91 16.26
C GLU A 42 1.58 1.19 15.45
N GLU A 43 1.78 -0.09 15.77
CA GLU A 43 2.65 -0.95 15.00
C GLU A 43 2.11 -1.13 13.57
N GLY A 44 3.01 -1.00 12.59
CA GLY A 44 2.67 -1.28 11.21
C GLY A 44 2.38 -2.76 11.01
N VAL A 45 1.41 -3.07 10.16
CA VAL A 45 1.06 -4.45 9.79
C VAL A 45 1.56 -4.71 8.38
N VAL A 46 2.15 -5.89 8.16
CA VAL A 46 2.52 -6.36 6.82
C VAL A 46 1.38 -7.22 6.29
N LEU A 47 0.86 -6.86 5.12
CA LEU A 47 -0.25 -7.54 4.44
C LEU A 47 0.17 -7.94 3.03
N PHE A 48 -0.48 -8.97 2.49
CA PHE A 48 -0.43 -9.19 1.05
C PHE A 48 -1.31 -8.17 0.30
N PRO A 49 -1.01 -7.89 -0.98
CA PRO A 49 -1.75 -6.89 -1.74
C PRO A 49 -3.25 -7.19 -1.86
N ASP A 50 -3.64 -8.45 -2.01
CA ASP A 50 -5.03 -8.92 -2.05
C ASP A 50 -5.76 -8.72 -0.72
N GLU A 51 -5.11 -9.04 0.39
CA GLU A 51 -5.63 -8.81 1.74
C GLU A 51 -5.90 -7.33 2.00
N PHE A 52 -4.96 -6.46 1.60
CA PHE A 52 -5.13 -5.02 1.75
C PHE A 52 -6.23 -4.48 0.81
N ASP A 53 -6.30 -4.95 -0.43
CA ASP A 53 -7.35 -4.60 -1.39
C ASP A 53 -8.76 -4.96 -0.88
N PHE A 54 -8.88 -6.14 -0.25
CA PHE A 54 -10.12 -6.60 0.40
C PHE A 54 -10.55 -5.66 1.53
N GLU A 55 -9.64 -5.31 2.44
CA GLU A 55 -9.96 -4.40 3.56
C GLU A 55 -10.28 -2.98 3.08
N LEU A 56 -9.60 -2.48 2.03
CA LEU A 56 -9.95 -1.19 1.40
C LEU A 56 -11.38 -1.19 0.85
N LYS A 57 -11.78 -2.24 0.13
CA LYS A 57 -13.15 -2.37 -0.41
C LYS A 57 -14.19 -2.41 0.71
N LYS A 58 -13.93 -3.17 1.77
CA LYS A 58 -14.79 -3.27 2.95
C LYS A 58 -14.90 -1.93 3.68
N GLN A 59 -13.83 -1.15 3.76
CA GLN A 59 -13.86 0.20 4.33
C GLN A 59 -14.67 1.17 3.47
N ALA A 60 -14.54 1.08 2.13
CA ALA A 60 -15.31 1.91 1.21
C ALA A 60 -16.82 1.62 1.29
N ALA A 61 -17.20 0.36 1.51
CA ALA A 61 -18.60 -0.05 1.68
C ALA A 61 -19.24 0.36 3.03
N LYS A 62 -18.43 0.77 4.02
CA LYS A 62 -18.90 1.26 5.33
C LYS A 62 -19.22 2.77 5.33
N ARG A 63 -18.99 3.46 4.21
CA ARG A 63 -19.21 4.90 4.06
C ARG A 63 -20.60 5.23 3.51
#